data_AF-A0A367EA59-F1
#
_entry.id   AF-A0A367EA59-F1
#
_cell.length_a   1.000
_cell.length_b   1.000
_cell.length_c   1.000
_cell.angle_alpha   90.00
_cell.angle_beta   90.00
_cell.angle_gamma   90.00
#
_symmetry.space_group_name_H-M   'P 1'
#
loop_
_entity.id
_entity.type
_entity.pdbx_description
1 polymer ?
#
loop_
_entity_poly.entity_id
_entity_poly.type
_entity_poly.pdbx_seq_one_letter_code
_entity_poly.pdbx_strand_id
1 'polypeptide(L)' 'MTCPEPTWASIRSSEQLADTPAVRRGERWWLVAPSGATPADEPALTRELDSLAADMNAANRAVAHLGIDEPDQGLE' A
#
# COMPACT_ATOMS: atom_id res chain seq x y z
N MET A 1 0.87 22.14 2.27
CA MET A 1 1.96 21.57 1.45
C MET A 1 1.31 20.68 0.40
N THR A 2 1.33 21.08 -0.87
CA THR A 2 0.78 20.28 -1.98
C THR A 2 1.71 19.08 -2.22
N CYS A 3 1.20 17.86 -2.07
CA CYS A 3 1.95 16.66 -2.45
C CYS A 3 2.09 16.66 -3.99
N PRO A 4 3.32 16.61 -4.54
CA PRO A 4 3.48 16.57 -5.99
C PRO A 4 3.01 15.23 -6.55
N GLU A 5 2.49 15.28 -7.78
CA GLU A 5 2.05 14.12 -8.55
C GLU A 5 3.17 13.05 -8.58
N PRO A 6 2.87 11.79 -8.22
CA PRO A 6 3.85 10.72 -8.29
C PRO A 6 4.15 10.38 -9.76
N THR A 7 5.42 10.19 -10.09
CA THR A 7 5.82 9.63 -11.39
C THR A 7 6.13 8.16 -11.23
N TRP A 8 5.93 7.34 -12.28
CA TRP A 8 6.21 5.91 -12.27
C TRP A 8 7.61 5.57 -11.71
N ALA A 9 8.63 6.36 -12.10
CA ALA A 9 10.01 6.19 -11.65
C ALA A 9 10.26 6.57 -10.17
N SER A 10 9.33 7.27 -9.53
CA SER A 10 9.47 7.75 -8.14
C SER A 10 8.58 7.02 -7.14
N ILE A 11 7.85 5.99 -7.56
CA ILE A 11 7.00 5.21 -6.65
C ILE A 11 7.88 4.32 -5.78
N ARG A 12 7.74 4.45 -4.45
CA ARG A 12 8.30 3.46 -3.53
C ARG A 12 7.32 2.31 -3.36
N SER A 13 7.82 1.08 -3.23
CA SER A 13 6.99 -0.09 -2.95
C SER A 13 6.13 0.07 -1.70
N SER A 14 6.57 0.86 -0.72
CA SER A 14 5.80 1.18 0.50
C SER A 14 4.59 2.11 0.26
N GLU A 15 4.61 2.91 -0.81
CA GLU A 15 3.50 3.80 -1.19
C GLU A 15 2.49 3.07 -2.08
N GLN A 16 2.89 1.93 -2.65
CA GLN A 16 2.14 1.16 -3.62
C GLN A 16 1.29 0.11 -2.91
N LEU A 17 0.02 0.02 -3.27
CA LEU A 17 -0.89 -0.94 -2.66
C LEU A 17 -0.66 -2.31 -3.30
N ALA A 18 0.12 -3.18 -2.66
CA ALA A 18 0.32 -4.57 -3.06
C ALA A 18 0.68 -4.75 -4.56
N ASP A 19 1.68 -4.00 -5.03
CA ASP A 19 2.16 -4.01 -6.43
C ASP A 19 1.10 -3.62 -7.48
N THR A 20 -0.01 -3.03 -7.04
CA THR A 20 -1.03 -2.47 -7.94
C THR A 20 -0.62 -1.07 -8.44
N PRO A 21 -1.23 -0.56 -9.52
CA PRO A 21 -1.03 0.82 -9.95
C PRO A 21 -1.54 1.89 -8.95
N ALA A 22 -2.22 1.50 -7.87
CA ALA A 22 -2.72 2.42 -6.86
C ALA A 22 -1.63 2.80 -5.86
N VAL A 23 -1.39 4.09 -5.72
CA VAL A 23 -0.36 4.67 -4.85
C VAL A 23 -0.99 5.68 -3.90
N ARG A 24 -0.70 5.57 -2.60
CA ARG A 24 -1.13 6.56 -1.60
C ARG A 24 -0.02 7.56 -1.33
N ARG A 25 -0.27 8.85 -1.63
CA ARG A 25 0.65 9.94 -1.32
C ARG A 25 -0.02 11.00 -0.47
N GLY A 26 0.50 11.18 0.73
CA GLY A 26 -0.17 11.99 1.75
C GLY A 26 -1.56 11.43 2.03
N GLU A 27 -2.58 12.27 1.86
CA GLU A 27 -3.98 11.92 2.10
C GLU A 27 -4.75 11.58 0.81
N ARG A 28 -4.05 11.46 -0.33
CA ARG A 28 -4.67 11.26 -1.65
C ARG A 28 -4.18 10.00 -2.33
N TRP A 29 -5.11 9.33 -3.01
CA TRP A 29 -4.84 8.20 -3.91
C TRP A 29 -4.54 8.67 -5.33
N TRP A 30 -3.59 7.99 -5.96
CA TRP A 30 -3.18 8.20 -7.33
C TRP A 30 -3.16 6.87 -8.06
N LEU A 31 -3.67 6.84 -9.29
CA LEU A 31 -3.50 5.73 -10.22
C LEU A 31 -2.31 6.05 -11.12
N VAL A 32 -1.26 5.24 -11.05
CA VAL A 32 -0.04 5.49 -11.83
C VAL A 32 0.11 4.46 -12.94
N ALA A 33 0.37 4.96 -14.13
CA ALA A 33 0.69 4.19 -15.32
C ALA A 33 1.99 4.72 -15.94
N PRO A 34 2.61 3.98 -16.87
CA PRO A 34 3.76 4.48 -17.63
C PRO A 34 3.47 5.81 -18.36
N SER A 35 2.21 6.04 -18.72
CA SER A 35 1.74 7.27 -19.39
C SER A 35 1.55 8.48 -18.47
N GLY A 36 1.59 8.30 -17.15
CA GLY A 36 1.37 9.37 -16.17
C GLY A 36 0.62 8.90 -14.93
N ALA A 37 0.37 9.83 -14.00
CA ALA A 37 -0.44 9.59 -12.83
C ALA A 37 -1.72 10.42 -12.86
N THR A 38 -2.82 9.80 -12.46
CA THR A 38 -4.13 10.46 -12.37
C THR A 38 -4.62 10.38 -10.93
N PRO A 39 -5.07 11.50 -10.33
CA PRO A 39 -5.68 11.46 -9.00
C PRO A 39 -6.96 10.62 -9.03
N ALA A 40 -7.13 9.74 -8.03
CA ALA A 40 -8.39 9.04 -7.84
C ALA A 40 -9.37 9.96 -7.10
N ASP A 41 -9.99 10.88 -7.85
CA ASP A 41 -10.94 11.86 -7.27
C ASP A 41 -12.36 11.29 -7.09
N GLU A 42 -12.63 10.07 -7.57
CA GLU A 42 -13.92 9.41 -7.40
C GLU A 42 -14.04 8.85 -5.97
N PRO A 43 -15.04 9.29 -5.17
CA PRO A 43 -15.14 8.96 -3.75
C PRO A 43 -15.39 7.48 -3.45
N ALA A 44 -16.15 6.76 -4.29
CA ALA A 44 -16.38 5.33 -4.11
C ALA A 44 -15.09 4.54 -4.35
N LEU A 45 -14.37 4.83 -5.44
CA LEU A 45 -13.04 4.25 -5.70
C LEU A 45 -12.07 4.51 -4.54
N THR A 46 -12.00 5.75 -4.04
CA THR A 46 -11.15 6.13 -2.90
C THR A 46 -11.45 5.27 -1.67
N ARG A 47 -12.75 5.05 -1.38
CA ARG A 47 -13.19 4.23 -0.24
C ARG A 47 -12.78 2.77 -0.38
N GLU A 48 -12.88 2.21 -1.58
CA GLU A 48 -12.45 0.82 -1.83
C GLU A 48 -10.93 0.69 -1.67
N LEU A 49 -10.16 1.66 -2.15
CA LEU A 49 -8.71 1.68 -1.99
C LEU A 49 -8.29 1.79 -0.51
N ASP A 50 -8.95 2.63 0.28
CA ASP A 50 -8.70 2.70 1.72
C ASP A 50 -9.04 1.40 2.45
N SER A 51 -10.16 0.76 2.08
CA SER A 51 -10.56 -0.52 2.68
C SER A 51 -9.55 -1.62 2.35
N LEU A 52 -9.15 -1.74 1.08
CA LEU A 52 -8.13 -2.69 0.64
C LEU A 52 -6.78 -2.45 1.34
N ALA A 53 -6.39 -1.19 1.53
CA ALA A 53 -5.17 -0.85 2.26
C ALA A 53 -5.23 -1.27 3.74
N ALA A 54 -6.40 -1.12 4.38
CA ALA A 54 -6.62 -1.57 5.75
C ALA A 54 -6.54 -3.10 5.85
N ASP A 55 -7.19 -3.82 4.94
CA ASP A 55 -7.16 -5.30 4.90
C ASP A 55 -5.75 -5.82 4.65
N MET A 56 -4.99 -5.21 3.73
CA MET A 56 -3.61 -5.59 3.46
C MET A 56 -2.69 -5.35 4.66
N ASN A 57 -2.86 -4.24 5.37
CA ASN A 57 -2.13 -3.96 6.60
C ASN A 57 -2.49 -4.97 7.71
N ALA A 58 -3.75 -5.35 7.83
CA ALA A 58 -4.19 -6.39 8.77
C ALA A 58 -3.58 -7.75 8.43
N ALA A 59 -3.55 -8.14 7.15
CA ALA A 59 -2.92 -9.36 6.69
C ALA A 59 -1.40 -9.36 6.94
N ASN A 60 -0.69 -8.28 6.59
CA ASN A 60 0.74 -8.13 6.84
C ASN A 60 1.07 -8.21 8.34
N ARG A 61 0.22 -7.63 9.19
CA ARG A 61 0.34 -7.78 10.65
C ARG A 61 0.13 -9.22 11.07
N ALA A 62 -0.90 -9.90 10.58
CA ALA A 62 -1.14 -11.31 10.92
C ALA A 62 0.07 -12.19 10.55
N VAL A 63 0.62 -12.02 9.35
CA VAL A 63 1.84 -12.74 8.91
C VAL A 63 3.04 -12.41 9.79
N ALA A 64 3.23 -11.13 10.15
CA ALA A 64 4.32 -10.72 11.04
C ALA A 64 4.24 -11.37 12.42
N HIS A 65 3.02 -11.63 12.95
CA HIS A 65 2.86 -12.34 14.22
C HIS A 65 3.17 -13.84 14.09
N LEU A 66 2.91 -14.47 12.94
CA LEU A 66 3.27 -15.88 12.70
C LEU A 66 4.79 -16.11 12.72
N GLY A 67 5.58 -15.13 12.28
CA GLY A 67 7.05 -15.22 12.30
C GLY A 67 7.70 -15.04 13.68
N ILE A 68 6.92 -14.74 14.73
CA ILE A 68 7.40 -14.58 16.12
C ILE A 68 7.23 -15.89 16.91
N ASP A 69 6.51 -16.87 16.36
CA ASP A 69 6.15 -18.14 17.00
C ASP A 69 6.98 -19.36 16.54
N GLU A 70 8.19 -19.16 15.99
CA GLU A 70 9.23 -20.20 16.00
C GLU A 70 10.09 -20.03 17.25
N PRO A 71 9.68 -20.53 18.44
CA PRO A 71 10.63 -20.78 19.48
C PRO A 71 11.57 -21.87 18.98
N ASP A 72 12.85 -21.52 19.00
CA ASP A 72 13.98 -22.44 19.14
C ASP A 72 13.64 -23.46 20.25
N GLN A 73 12.96 -24.55 19.89
CA GLN A 73 12.81 -25.70 20.77
C GLN A 73 14.09 -26.51 20.61
N GLY A 74 15.13 -26.02 21.25
CA GLY A 74 16.33 -26.77 21.57
C GLY A 74 15.93 -28.14 22.10
N LEU A 75 16.33 -29.17 21.37
CA LEU A 75 16.36 -30.54 21.84
C LEU A 75 17.51 -30.63 22.85
N GLU A 76 17.22 -30.56 24.14
CA GLU A 76 18.08 -31.06 25.22
C GLU A 76 17.38 -32.18 25.99
#